data_AF-A0A0F9H7F9-F1
#
_entry.id   AF-A0A0F9H7F9-F1
#
_cell.length_a   1.000
_cell.length_b   1.000
_cell.length_c   1.000
_cell.angle_alpha   90.00
_cell.angle_beta   90.00
_cell.angle_gamma   90.00
#
_symmetry.space_group_name_H-M   'P 1'
#
loop_
_entity.id
_entity.type
_entity.pdbx_description
1 polymer ?
#
loop_
_entity_poly.entity_id
_entity_poly.type
_entity_poly.pdbx_seq_one_letter_code
_entity_poly.pdbx_strand_id
1 'polypeptide(L)'
;MGLPLFVSDELPHYADGLKELFHKCIEQEPTGRKGRPRKPEKVVNDDLDYATVHKTRDKWRVVKVETKIVFGSKERIEEKIKALPGKTINTSYVERSNLNWRLWDAHLTRKSLTFAKAFRWLKAKFSICVAFYNFIRPHETLSRAMDRTFKPKSPAMAAKITNHLWSIKELLGYKVIVN
;
A
#
# COMPACT_ATOMS: atom_id res chain seq x y z
N MET A 1 9.96 -12.66 9.01
CA MET A 1 8.79 -11.78 8.76
C MET A 1 8.04 -12.35 7.59
N GLY A 2 6.80 -12.80 7.78
CA GLY A 2 5.95 -13.32 6.69
C GLY A 2 5.45 -12.20 5.77
N LEU A 3 4.79 -12.56 4.66
CA LEU A 3 4.19 -11.59 3.74
C LEU A 3 3.12 -10.74 4.45
N PRO A 4 2.97 -9.45 4.08
CA PRO A 4 1.92 -8.60 4.65
C PRO A 4 0.53 -9.06 4.18
N LEU A 5 -0.51 -8.59 4.88
CA LEU A 5 -1.88 -8.70 4.40
C LEU A 5 -2.11 -7.67 3.29
N PHE A 6 -2.46 -8.12 2.10
CA PHE A 6 -2.87 -7.24 1.00
C PHE A 6 -4.38 -6.99 1.05
N VAL A 7 -4.78 -5.73 0.87
CA VAL A 7 -6.19 -5.34 0.79
C VAL A 7 -6.39 -4.39 -0.37
N SER A 8 -7.35 -4.66 -1.24
CA SER A 8 -7.71 -3.79 -2.35
C SER A 8 -9.23 -3.70 -2.55
N ASP A 9 -9.62 -2.87 -3.51
CA ASP A 9 -10.92 -2.99 -4.13
C ASP A 9 -10.98 -4.26 -5.00
N GLU A 10 -12.18 -4.60 -5.48
CA GLU A 10 -12.43 -5.86 -6.18
C GLU A 10 -11.97 -5.89 -7.64
N LEU A 11 -10.94 -5.11 -7.99
CA LEU A 11 -10.40 -5.15 -9.34
C LEU A 11 -9.72 -6.51 -9.57
N PRO A 12 -10.17 -7.34 -10.53
CA PRO A 12 -9.70 -8.71 -10.68
C PRO A 12 -8.18 -8.84 -10.89
N HIS A 13 -7.58 -7.86 -11.57
CA HIS A 13 -6.16 -7.84 -11.93
C HIS A 13 -5.21 -7.88 -10.72
N TYR A 14 -5.66 -7.46 -9.52
CA TYR A 14 -4.82 -7.54 -8.33
C TYR A 14 -4.57 -8.99 -7.89
N ALA A 15 -5.56 -9.87 -8.04
CA ALA A 15 -5.37 -11.28 -7.70
C ALA A 15 -4.30 -11.92 -8.60
N ASP A 16 -4.39 -11.66 -9.90
CA ASP A 16 -3.42 -12.16 -10.90
C ASP A 16 -2.03 -11.56 -10.67
N GLY A 17 -1.95 -10.26 -10.42
CA GLY A 17 -0.68 -9.57 -10.16
C GLY A 17 0.00 -10.06 -8.88
N LEU A 18 -0.76 -10.25 -7.80
CA LEU A 18 -0.22 -10.80 -6.56
C LEU A 18 0.21 -12.26 -6.72
N LYS A 19 -0.56 -13.07 -7.46
CA LYS A 19 -0.16 -14.44 -7.80
C LYS A 19 1.15 -14.47 -8.60
N GLU A 20 1.30 -13.58 -9.58
CA GLU A 20 2.51 -13.53 -10.40
C GLU A 20 3.74 -13.04 -9.61
N LEU A 21 3.56 -12.10 -8.68
CA LEU A 21 4.65 -11.58 -7.85
C LEU A 21 5.06 -12.53 -6.73
N PHE A 22 4.10 -13.25 -6.16
CA PHE A 22 4.28 -14.10 -4.97
C PHE A 22 3.97 -15.57 -5.27
N HIS A 23 4.51 -16.10 -6.36
CA HIS A 23 4.43 -17.53 -6.66
C HIS A 23 5.65 -18.32 -6.15
N LYS A 24 5.43 -19.59 -5.85
CA LYS A 24 6.48 -20.62 -5.81
C LYS A 24 6.45 -21.36 -7.16
N CYS A 25 7.63 -21.60 -7.73
CA CYS A 25 7.77 -22.47 -8.88
C CYS A 25 7.94 -23.89 -8.38
N ILE A 26 7.03 -24.78 -8.74
CA ILE A 26 7.13 -26.21 -8.46
C ILE A 26 7.61 -26.90 -9.73
N GLU A 27 8.79 -27.49 -9.66
CA GLU A 27 9.30 -28.34 -10.74
C GLU A 27 8.44 -29.60 -10.81
N GLN A 28 8.00 -29.92 -12.02
CA GLN A 28 7.22 -31.13 -12.25
C GLN A 28 8.17 -32.29 -12.48
N GLU A 29 7.88 -33.45 -11.89
CA GLU A 29 8.69 -34.64 -12.11
C GLU A 29 8.78 -34.97 -13.61
N PRO A 30 9.98 -35.29 -14.13
CA PRO A 30 10.15 -35.67 -15.52
C PRO A 30 9.27 -36.88 -15.84
N THR A 31 8.47 -36.79 -16.89
CA THR A 31 7.51 -37.85 -17.26
C THR A 31 8.19 -39.11 -17.82
N GLY A 32 9.52 -39.13 -17.90
CA GLY A 32 10.33 -40.23 -18.46
C GLY A 32 10.21 -40.43 -19.98
N ARG A 33 9.32 -39.70 -20.67
CA ARG A 33 9.08 -39.79 -22.12
C ARG A 33 9.96 -38.81 -22.88
N LYS A 34 10.33 -39.15 -24.12
CA LYS A 34 11.02 -38.22 -25.04
C LYS A 34 10.14 -37.01 -25.32
N GLY A 35 10.66 -35.82 -25.07
CA GLY A 35 9.96 -34.55 -25.29
C GLY A 35 10.54 -33.42 -24.46
N ARG A 36 10.09 -32.19 -24.71
CA ARG A 36 10.47 -31.02 -23.90
C ARG A 36 9.89 -31.19 -22.48
N PRO A 37 10.72 -31.09 -21.41
CA PRO A 37 10.22 -31.09 -20.04
C PRO A 37 9.12 -30.05 -19.84
N ARG A 38 8.12 -30.37 -19.02
CA ARG A 38 7.07 -29.41 -18.67
C ARG A 38 7.70 -28.21 -17.98
N LYS A 39 7.19 -27.02 -18.26
CA LYS A 39 7.59 -25.82 -17.52
C LYS A 39 7.17 -25.96 -16.05
N PRO A 40 7.95 -25.41 -15.11
CA PRO A 40 7.55 -25.36 -13.71
C PRO A 40 6.17 -24.71 -13.56
N GLU A 41 5.37 -25.26 -12.65
CA GLU A 41 4.04 -24.72 -12.35
C GLU A 41 4.17 -23.57 -11.34
N LYS A 42 3.45 -22.48 -11.59
CA LYS A 42 3.39 -21.32 -10.69
C LYS A 42 2.23 -21.48 -9.72
N VAL A 43 2.54 -21.84 -8.48
CA VAL A 43 1.57 -21.97 -7.40
C VAL A 43 1.66 -20.74 -6.50
N VAL A 44 0.50 -20.23 -6.05
CA VAL A 44 0.45 -19.10 -5.11
C VAL A 44 1.20 -19.48 -3.84
N ASN A 45 2.04 -18.60 -3.31
CA ASN A 45 2.72 -18.83 -2.05
C ASN A 45 1.70 -18.96 -0.92
N ASP A 46 1.77 -20.03 -0.14
CA ASP A 46 0.89 -20.30 1.00
C ASP A 46 0.87 -19.15 2.01
N ASP A 47 1.97 -18.41 2.15
CA ASP A 47 2.10 -17.27 3.06
C ASP A 47 1.40 -15.99 2.56
N LEU A 48 0.86 -16.00 1.32
CA LEU A 48 0.15 -14.85 0.75
C LEU A 48 -1.25 -14.75 1.35
N ASP A 49 -1.53 -13.62 2.01
CA ASP A 49 -2.87 -13.25 2.47
C ASP A 49 -3.39 -12.07 1.67
N TYR A 50 -4.55 -12.23 1.05
CA TYR A 50 -5.17 -11.20 0.23
C TYR A 50 -6.70 -11.21 0.41
N ALA A 51 -7.25 -10.04 0.69
CA ALA A 51 -8.69 -9.83 0.82
C ALA A 51 -9.16 -8.60 0.04
N THR A 52 -10.40 -8.66 -0.42
CA THR A 52 -11.05 -7.58 -1.15
C THR A 52 -12.23 -7.00 -0.37
N VAL A 53 -12.58 -5.77 -0.70
CA VAL A 53 -13.73 -5.06 -0.12
C VAL A 53 -14.74 -4.71 -1.21
N HIS A 54 -15.91 -5.36 -1.19
CA HIS A 54 -17.07 -4.97 -1.98
C HIS A 54 -17.77 -3.79 -1.34
N LYS A 55 -18.15 -2.77 -2.12
CA LYS A 55 -19.00 -1.67 -1.64
C LYS A 55 -20.23 -1.59 -2.53
N THR A 56 -21.36 -2.06 -2.04
CA THR A 56 -22.65 -1.87 -2.72
C THR A 56 -23.10 -0.43 -2.52
N ARG A 57 -23.46 0.23 -3.62
CA ARG A 57 -23.93 1.62 -3.60
C ARG A 57 -25.36 1.72 -4.11
N ASP A 58 -26.17 2.51 -3.41
CA ASP A 58 -27.47 2.97 -3.87
C ASP A 58 -27.50 4.50 -3.87
N LYS A 59 -27.97 5.11 -4.96
CA LYS A 59 -28.03 6.58 -5.16
C LYS A 59 -26.77 7.31 -4.66
N TRP A 60 -25.60 6.83 -5.09
CA TRP A 60 -24.26 7.39 -4.73
C TRP A 60 -23.81 7.23 -3.28
N ARG A 61 -24.60 6.57 -2.43
CA ARG A 61 -24.25 6.27 -1.04
C ARG A 61 -23.85 4.80 -0.92
N VAL A 62 -22.85 4.53 -0.09
CA VAL A 62 -22.49 3.15 0.26
C VAL A 62 -23.54 2.62 1.22
N VAL A 63 -24.26 1.57 0.82
CA VAL A 63 -25.31 0.94 1.63
C VAL A 63 -24.85 -0.35 2.28
N LYS A 64 -23.86 -1.02 1.69
CA LYS A 64 -23.31 -2.27 2.21
C LYS A 64 -21.82 -2.35 1.91
N VAL A 65 -21.06 -2.89 2.85
CA VAL A 65 -19.65 -3.23 2.66
C VAL A 65 -19.49 -4.71 2.97
N GLU A 66 -18.98 -5.47 2.01
CA GLU A 66 -18.70 -6.89 2.18
C GLU A 66 -17.20 -7.12 1.99
N THR A 67 -16.67 -8.13 2.66
CA THR A 67 -15.25 -8.45 2.60
C THR A 67 -15.09 -9.90 2.16
N LYS A 68 -14.23 -10.15 1.18
CA LYS A 68 -13.99 -11.48 0.65
C LYS A 68 -12.51 -11.82 0.76
N ILE A 69 -12.21 -13.01 1.25
CA ILE A 69 -10.85 -13.55 1.25
C ILE A 69 -10.61 -14.20 -0.11
N VAL A 70 -9.50 -13.85 -0.76
CA VAL A 70 -9.12 -14.38 -2.08
C VAL A 70 -7.96 -15.38 -1.93
N PHE A 71 -6.93 -15.02 -1.15
CA PHE A 71 -5.81 -15.91 -0.81
C PHE A 71 -5.59 -15.92 0.70
N GLY A 72 -5.14 -17.05 1.23
CA GLY A 72 -4.86 -17.25 2.65
C GLY A 72 -6.04 -17.85 3.43
N SER A 73 -5.83 -18.08 4.73
CA SER A 73 -6.85 -18.61 5.62
C SER A 73 -7.53 -17.50 6.42
N LYS A 74 -8.78 -17.74 6.85
CA LYS A 74 -9.55 -16.77 7.63
C LYS A 74 -8.87 -16.47 8.97
N GLU A 75 -8.37 -17.50 9.63
CA GLU A 75 -7.73 -17.42 10.95
C GLU A 75 -6.48 -16.53 10.90
N ARG A 76 -5.61 -16.75 9.89
CA ARG A 76 -4.39 -15.95 9.68
C ARG A 76 -4.69 -14.49 9.39
N ILE A 77 -5.69 -14.24 8.55
CA ILE A 77 -6.09 -12.87 8.22
C ILE A 77 -6.65 -12.17 9.47
N GLU A 78 -7.47 -12.84 10.26
CA GLU A 78 -7.99 -12.31 11.52
C GLU A 78 -6.87 -12.03 12.54
N GLU A 79 -5.87 -12.90 12.66
CA GLU A 79 -4.70 -12.66 13.50
C GLU A 79 -3.89 -11.44 13.02
N LYS A 80 -3.65 -11.32 11.71
CA LYS A 80 -2.96 -10.15 11.14
C LYS A 80 -3.75 -8.86 11.38
N ILE A 81 -5.07 -8.89 11.24
CA ILE A 81 -5.93 -7.72 11.52
C ILE A 81 -5.85 -7.30 12.99
N LYS A 82 -5.82 -8.26 13.93
CA LYS A 82 -5.67 -7.95 15.36
C LYS A 82 -4.36 -7.23 15.68
N ALA A 83 -3.30 -7.50 14.92
CA ALA A 83 -2.01 -6.83 15.05
C ALA A 83 -1.98 -5.45 14.36
N LEU A 84 -2.94 -5.13 13.49
CA LEU A 84 -3.00 -3.86 12.78
C LEU A 84 -3.85 -2.83 13.54
N PRO A 85 -3.61 -1.51 13.34
CA PRO A 85 -4.46 -0.47 13.92
C PRO A 85 -5.91 -0.53 13.41
N GLY A 86 -6.11 -1.06 12.20
CA GLY A 86 -7.43 -1.27 11.62
C GLY A 86 -8.03 -2.58 12.13
N LYS A 87 -9.20 -2.51 12.76
CA LYS A 87 -9.88 -3.69 13.32
C LYS A 87 -10.63 -4.54 12.28
N THR A 88 -10.60 -4.15 11.00
CA THR A 88 -11.35 -4.78 9.90
C THR A 88 -10.60 -4.68 8.58
N ILE A 89 -10.95 -5.56 7.63
CA ILE A 89 -10.51 -5.49 6.24
C ILE A 89 -11.15 -4.25 5.61
N ASN A 90 -10.34 -3.23 5.28
CA ASN A 90 -10.84 -2.01 4.67
C ASN A 90 -9.77 -1.35 3.79
N THR A 91 -10.22 -0.54 2.83
CA THR A 91 -9.37 0.28 1.97
C THR A 91 -9.30 1.74 2.41
N SER A 92 -9.88 2.10 3.55
CA SER A 92 -10.07 3.52 3.93
C SER A 92 -8.75 4.28 4.11
N TYR A 93 -7.71 3.60 4.59
CA TYR A 93 -6.38 4.18 4.80
C TYR A 93 -5.71 4.54 3.47
N VAL A 94 -5.69 3.62 2.50
CA VAL A 94 -5.10 3.88 1.18
C VAL A 94 -5.91 4.92 0.41
N GLU A 95 -7.23 4.92 0.54
CA GLU A 95 -8.08 5.93 -0.09
C GLU A 95 -7.85 7.34 0.48
N ARG A 96 -7.65 7.46 1.80
CA ARG A 96 -7.27 8.72 2.42
C ARG A 96 -5.91 9.21 1.91
N SER A 97 -4.94 8.31 1.77
CA SER A 97 -3.63 8.64 1.20
C SER A 97 -3.77 9.09 -0.26
N ASN A 98 -4.54 8.38 -1.08
CA ASN A 98 -4.82 8.74 -2.47
C ASN A 98 -5.46 10.12 -2.59
N LEU A 99 -6.38 10.47 -1.68
CA LEU A 99 -6.98 11.80 -1.64
C LEU A 99 -5.92 12.89 -1.36
N ASN A 100 -5.04 12.67 -0.38
CA ASN A 100 -3.94 13.61 -0.09
C ASN A 100 -3.03 13.78 -1.31
N TRP A 101 -2.67 12.69 -1.99
CA TRP A 101 -1.80 12.73 -3.17
C TRP A 101 -2.43 13.50 -4.33
N ARG A 102 -3.73 13.33 -4.56
CA ARG A 102 -4.48 14.10 -5.57
C ARG A 102 -4.52 15.58 -5.26
N LEU A 103 -4.64 15.94 -3.98
CA LEU A 103 -4.64 17.33 -3.54
C LEU A 103 -3.26 17.98 -3.71
N TRP A 104 -2.19 17.23 -3.47
CA TRP A 104 -0.82 17.77 -3.48
C TRP A 104 -0.19 17.78 -4.87
N ASP A 105 -0.64 16.89 -5.75
CA ASP A 105 -0.17 16.83 -7.13
C ASP A 105 -1.34 16.80 -8.10
N ALA A 106 -1.50 17.90 -8.85
CA ALA A 106 -2.49 18.04 -9.90
C ALA A 106 -2.44 16.88 -10.93
N HIS A 107 -1.25 16.32 -11.19
CA HIS A 107 -1.05 15.25 -12.16
C HIS A 107 -1.63 13.90 -11.70
N LEU A 108 -1.90 13.75 -10.40
CA LEU A 108 -2.56 12.58 -9.84
C LEU A 108 -4.09 12.78 -9.78
N THR A 109 -4.59 13.99 -10.01
CA THR A 109 -6.02 14.29 -10.04
C THR A 109 -6.70 13.52 -11.18
N ARG A 110 -7.78 12.82 -10.83
CA ARG A 110 -8.56 12.04 -11.78
C ARG A 110 -9.33 12.97 -12.73
N LYS A 111 -9.31 12.67 -14.03
CA LYS A 111 -10.03 13.44 -15.08
C LYS A 111 -9.65 14.93 -15.10
N SER A 112 -8.35 15.22 -15.02
CA SER A 112 -7.80 16.58 -15.16
C SER A 112 -7.08 16.74 -16.51
N LEU A 113 -6.98 17.98 -17.00
CA LEU A 113 -6.14 18.33 -18.15
C LEU A 113 -4.64 18.39 -17.80
N THR A 114 -4.31 18.27 -16.52
CA THR A 114 -2.92 18.27 -16.04
C THR A 114 -2.32 16.86 -16.13
N PHE A 115 -1.80 16.49 -17.30
CA PHE A 115 -1.13 15.21 -17.50
C PHE A 115 0.40 15.36 -17.46
N ALA A 116 1.09 14.32 -16.98
CA ALA A 116 2.55 14.32 -16.94
C ALA A 116 3.12 13.93 -18.30
N LYS A 117 3.98 14.78 -18.88
CA LYS A 117 4.64 14.49 -20.16
C LYS A 117 5.76 13.45 -20.05
N ALA A 118 6.31 13.25 -18.85
CA ALA A 118 7.35 12.24 -18.62
C ALA A 118 7.22 11.61 -17.23
N PHE A 119 7.20 10.28 -17.20
CA PHE A 119 7.06 9.51 -15.97
C PHE A 119 8.22 9.76 -14.98
N ARG A 120 9.45 9.95 -15.49
CA ARG A 120 10.62 10.24 -14.64
C ARG A 120 10.41 11.48 -13.77
N TRP A 121 9.85 12.55 -14.34
CA TRP A 121 9.65 13.82 -13.65
C TRP A 121 8.46 13.75 -12.71
N LEU A 122 7.40 13.04 -13.09
CA LEU A 122 6.29 12.73 -12.18
C LEU A 122 6.79 11.97 -10.96
N LYS A 123 7.60 10.92 -11.15
CA LYS A 123 8.17 10.12 -10.06
C LYS A 123 9.03 11.00 -9.14
N ALA A 124 9.96 11.78 -9.70
CA ALA A 124 10.84 12.65 -8.91
C ALA A 124 10.04 13.67 -8.08
N LYS A 125 9.08 14.35 -8.69
CA LYS A 125 8.22 15.32 -7.99
C LYS A 125 7.35 14.63 -6.92
N PHE A 126 6.76 13.49 -7.24
CA PHE A 126 5.95 12.73 -6.29
C PHE A 126 6.78 12.25 -5.09
N SER A 127 8.03 11.84 -5.30
CA SER A 127 8.96 11.51 -4.22
C SER A 127 9.17 12.69 -3.25
N ILE A 128 9.25 13.92 -3.75
CA ILE A 128 9.32 15.13 -2.90
C ILE A 128 8.02 15.30 -2.11
N CYS A 129 6.85 15.12 -2.72
CA CYS A 129 5.56 15.19 -2.02
C CYS A 129 5.46 14.15 -0.88
N VAL A 130 5.86 12.91 -1.16
CA VAL A 130 5.88 11.82 -0.16
C VAL A 130 6.85 12.13 0.96
N ALA A 131 8.05 12.63 0.66
CA ALA A 131 9.03 12.98 1.67
C ALA A 131 8.55 14.17 2.53
N PHE A 132 7.98 15.21 1.92
CA PHE A 132 7.42 16.34 2.64
C PHE A 132 6.29 15.89 3.59
N TYR A 133 5.40 15.02 3.13
CA TYR A 133 4.31 14.46 3.94
C TYR A 133 4.81 13.69 5.17
N ASN A 134 5.88 12.90 5.00
CA ASN A 134 6.38 11.98 6.04
C ASN A 134 7.38 12.63 6.99
N PHE A 135 8.24 13.53 6.52
CA PHE A 135 9.36 14.06 7.32
C PHE A 135 9.15 15.50 7.79
N ILE A 136 8.50 16.34 6.99
CA ILE A 136 8.43 17.80 7.23
C ILE A 136 7.07 18.20 7.84
N ARG A 137 5.96 17.74 7.26
CA ARG A 137 4.62 18.21 7.66
C ARG A 137 4.18 17.55 8.98
N PRO A 138 3.88 18.32 10.05
CA PRO A 138 3.21 17.78 11.21
C PRO A 138 1.75 17.45 10.88
N HIS A 139 1.24 16.35 11.43
CA HIS A 139 -0.16 15.93 11.26
C HIS A 139 -0.93 16.18 12.53
N GLU A 140 -2.11 16.77 12.41
CA GLU A 140 -2.94 17.15 13.55
C GLU A 140 -3.25 15.97 14.47
N THR A 141 -3.65 14.83 13.91
CA THR A 141 -3.97 13.61 14.67
C THR A 141 -2.76 13.03 15.40
N LEU A 142 -1.55 13.20 14.87
CA LEU A 142 -0.30 12.76 15.51
C LEU A 142 0.24 13.79 16.50
N SER A 143 -0.16 15.05 16.34
CA SER A 143 0.37 16.18 17.11
C SER A 143 -0.47 16.51 18.35
N ARG A 144 -1.62 15.86 18.54
CA ARG A 144 -2.44 15.99 19.76
C ARG A 144 -2.01 14.95 20.79
N ALA A 145 -1.47 15.42 21.91
CA ALA A 145 -1.17 14.57 23.07
C ALA A 145 -2.44 14.30 23.92
N MET A 146 -2.35 13.35 24.86
CA MET A 146 -3.48 12.98 25.73
C MET A 146 -3.95 14.14 26.62
N ASP A 147 -3.02 15.02 26.99
CA ASP A 147 -3.25 16.26 27.74
C ASP A 147 -3.82 17.40 26.87
N ARG A 148 -4.22 17.10 25.61
CA ARG A 148 -4.69 18.05 24.59
C ARG A 148 -3.66 19.11 24.19
N THR A 149 -2.39 18.98 24.59
CA THR A 149 -1.34 19.86 24.11
C THR A 149 -0.97 19.52 22.67
N PHE A 150 -0.61 20.56 21.90
CA PHE A 150 -0.13 20.39 20.54
C PHE A 150 1.39 20.24 20.54
N LYS A 151 1.88 19.07 20.13
CA LYS A 151 3.30 18.76 19.96
C LYS A 151 3.52 18.31 18.52
N PRO A 152 4.08 19.16 17.63
CA PRO A 152 4.23 18.86 16.22
C PRO A 152 4.89 17.49 15.98
N LYS A 153 4.20 16.61 15.25
CA LYS A 153 4.68 15.25 14.96
C LYS A 153 4.37 14.85 13.53
N SER A 154 5.39 14.45 12.79
CA SER A 154 5.26 13.87 11.44
C SER A 154 5.07 12.35 11.49
N PRO A 155 4.64 11.70 10.39
CA PRO A 155 4.54 10.25 10.30
C PRO A 155 5.87 9.55 10.54
N ALA A 156 6.98 10.09 10.02
CA ALA A 156 8.31 9.53 10.25
C ALA A 156 8.71 9.60 11.73
N MET A 157 8.31 10.65 12.46
CA MET A 157 8.50 10.70 13.91
C MET A 157 7.62 9.67 14.65
N ALA A 158 6.37 9.50 14.25
CA ALA A 158 5.48 8.50 14.84
C ALA A 158 5.99 7.06 14.60
N ALA A 159 6.59 6.81 13.43
CA ALA A 159 7.24 5.56 13.07
C ALA A 159 8.66 5.39 13.66
N LYS A 160 9.15 6.37 14.44
CA LYS A 160 10.50 6.38 15.04
C LYS A 160 11.65 6.30 14.01
N ILE A 161 11.42 6.78 12.79
CA ILE A 161 12.44 6.90 11.74
C ILE A 161 13.31 8.15 11.97
N THR A 162 12.72 9.21 12.52
CA THR A 162 13.41 10.44 12.95
C THR A 162 12.85 10.89 14.30
N ASN A 163 13.60 11.71 15.03
CA ASN A 163 13.19 12.30 16.30
C ASN A 163 12.73 13.76 16.18
N HIS A 164 12.76 14.35 14.99
CA HIS A 164 12.40 15.74 14.75
C HIS A 164 11.76 15.94 13.37
N LEU A 165 11.09 17.10 13.19
CA LEU A 165 10.60 17.52 11.89
C LEU A 165 11.77 17.99 11.03
N TRP A 166 11.85 17.48 9.81
CA TRP A 166 12.88 17.93 8.88
C TRP A 166 12.59 19.32 8.35
N SER A 167 13.64 20.04 7.98
CA SER A 167 13.52 21.22 7.13
C SER A 167 13.58 20.85 5.64
N ILE A 168 13.12 21.73 4.75
CA ILE A 168 13.29 21.55 3.30
C ILE A 168 14.77 21.45 2.94
N LYS A 169 15.62 22.29 3.58
CA LYS A 169 17.08 22.28 3.36
C LYS A 169 17.69 20.94 3.74
N GLU A 170 17.28 20.38 4.86
CA GLU A 170 17.72 19.06 5.31
C GLU A 170 17.28 17.96 4.33
N LEU A 171 16.01 17.98 3.90
CA LEU A 171 15.51 17.00 2.94
C LEU A 171 16.28 17.02 1.61
N LEU A 172 16.52 18.22 1.06
CA LEU A 172 17.23 18.38 -0.21
C LEU A 172 18.75 18.17 -0.08
N GLY A 173 19.31 18.41 1.10
CA GLY A 173 20.72 18.22 1.41
C GLY A 173 21.07 16.80 1.86
N TYR A 174 20.07 15.95 2.13
CA TYR A 174 20.28 14.60 2.61
C TYR A 174 20.91 13.73 1.53
N LYS A 175 22.14 13.28 1.78
CA LYS A 175 22.88 12.39 0.86
C LYS A 175 22.42 10.96 1.07
N VAL A 176 21.70 10.43 0.09
CA VAL A 176 21.38 9.00 0.05
C VAL A 176 22.60 8.27 -0.50
N ILE A 177 23.22 7.44 0.33
CA ILE A 177 24.22 6.47 -0.15
C ILE A 177 23.42 5.34 -0.79
N VAL A 178 23.42 5.28 -2.13
CA VAL A 178 22.80 4.19 -2.86
C VAL A 178 23.87 3.10 -3.03
N ASN A 179 23.76 2.04 -2.24
CA ASN A 179 24.53 0.81 -2.43
C ASN A 179 23.93 -0.05 -3.54
#